data_AF-A0AA35N7M5-F1
#
_entry.id   AF-A0AA35N7M5-F1
#
_cell.length_a   1.000
_cell.length_b   1.000
_cell.length_c   1.000
_cell.angle_alpha   90.00
_cell.angle_beta   90.00
_cell.angle_gamma   90.00
#
_symmetry.space_group_name_H-M   'P 1'
#
loop_
_entity.id
_entity.type
_entity.pdbx_description
1 polymer ?
#
loop_
_entity_poly.entity_id
_entity_poly.type
_entity_poly.pdbx_seq_one_letter_code
_entity_poly.pdbx_strand_id
1 'polypeptide(L)'
;MTVVLNWCTCGSGIGIFRAVGRVIRGFACGSGLVLSIAISGCAGKAEPQVAYVRVEVPVQVPCRAPEVAVPPWAAAGLRKTDSLEVKVRALLAERRQRIGYERQLVAAINGCR
;
A
#
# COMPACT_ATOMS: atom_id res chain seq x y z
N MET A 1 -25.09 4.00 -13.58
CA MET A 1 -23.92 4.63 -14.22
C MET A 1 -24.13 4.57 -15.72
N THR A 2 -24.44 5.70 -16.33
CA THR A 2 -24.72 5.86 -17.77
C THR A 2 -23.42 5.84 -18.57
N VAL A 3 -23.26 4.88 -19.48
CA VAL A 3 -22.13 4.87 -20.42
C VAL A 3 -22.56 5.64 -21.67
N VAL A 4 -21.94 6.80 -21.86
CA VAL A 4 -22.07 7.64 -23.05
C VAL A 4 -21.27 6.99 -24.19
N LEU A 5 -21.96 6.48 -25.20
CA LEU A 5 -21.35 6.02 -26.45
C LEU A 5 -21.18 7.22 -27.38
N ASN A 6 -19.94 7.71 -27.50
CA ASN A 6 -19.56 8.75 -28.43
C ASN A 6 -19.39 8.16 -29.84
N TRP A 7 -20.42 8.25 -30.68
CA TRP A 7 -20.34 7.93 -32.10
C TRP A 7 -19.82 9.14 -32.87
N CYS A 8 -18.53 9.11 -33.22
CA CYS A 8 -18.02 9.88 -34.35
C CYS A 8 -18.25 9.08 -35.62
N THR A 9 -19.40 9.28 -36.27
CA THR A 9 -19.56 9.02 -37.69
C THR A 9 -18.92 10.17 -38.46
N CYS A 10 -17.78 9.93 -39.12
CA CYS A 10 -17.30 10.82 -40.16
C CYS A 10 -17.27 10.03 -41.47
N GLY A 11 -18.13 10.46 -42.39
CA GLY A 11 -18.43 9.76 -43.61
C GLY A 11 -17.50 10.11 -44.78
N SER A 12 -17.91 9.56 -45.92
CA SER A 12 -17.58 9.96 -47.28
C SER A 12 -16.24 9.49 -47.84
N GLY A 13 -16.35 8.58 -48.80
CA GLY A 13 -15.25 8.07 -49.60
C GLY A 13 -15.72 6.98 -50.56
N ILE A 14 -16.78 7.27 -51.32
CA ILE A 14 -17.24 6.43 -52.43
C ILE A 14 -16.07 6.29 -53.43
N GLY A 15 -15.50 5.08 -53.55
CA GLY A 15 -14.41 4.88 -54.51
C GLY A 15 -13.77 3.49 -54.64
N ILE A 16 -14.05 2.52 -53.76
CA ILE A 16 -13.27 1.25 -53.76
C ILE A 16 -14.03 0.07 -54.41
N PHE A 17 -15.33 0.21 -54.70
CA PHE A 17 -16.15 -0.92 -55.17
C PHE A 17 -15.88 -1.40 -56.61
N ARG A 18 -15.05 -0.71 -57.41
CA ARG A 18 -14.74 -1.16 -58.78
C ARG A 18 -13.47 -2.02 -58.91
N ALA A 19 -12.64 -2.10 -57.87
CA ALA A 19 -11.41 -2.91 -57.89
C ALA A 19 -11.57 -4.32 -57.26
N VAL A 20 -12.68 -4.58 -56.56
CA VAL A 20 -12.93 -5.86 -55.87
C VAL A 20 -13.33 -6.99 -56.84
N GLY A 21 -13.87 -6.66 -58.02
CA GLY A 21 -14.39 -7.66 -58.97
C GLY A 21 -13.33 -8.58 -59.61
N ARG A 22 -12.02 -8.24 -59.52
CA ARG A 22 -10.95 -9.04 -60.13
C ARG A 22 -10.12 -9.87 -59.14
N VAL A 23 -10.16 -9.59 -57.83
CA VAL A 23 -9.38 -10.34 -56.83
C VAL A 23 -10.11 -11.61 -56.38
N ILE A 24 -11.45 -11.66 -56.49
CA ILE A 24 -12.26 -12.80 -56.03
C ILE A 24 -12.07 -14.07 -56.89
N ARG A 25 -11.60 -13.97 -58.15
CA ARG A 25 -11.37 -15.15 -59.01
C ARG A 25 -10.06 -15.89 -58.75
N GLY A 26 -9.11 -15.32 -58.01
CA GLY A 26 -7.79 -15.92 -57.75
C GLY A 26 -7.67 -16.68 -56.43
N PHE A 27 -8.65 -16.56 -55.54
CA PHE A 27 -8.59 -17.10 -54.17
C PHE A 27 -9.35 -18.42 -54.00
N ALA A 28 -9.51 -19.20 -55.08
CA ALA A 28 -10.40 -20.36 -55.10
C ALA A 28 -9.69 -21.72 -54.93
N CYS A 29 -8.37 -21.82 -54.69
CA CYS A 29 -7.74 -23.15 -54.66
C CYS A 29 -6.57 -23.37 -53.70
N GLY A 30 -6.34 -22.56 -52.66
CA GLY A 30 -5.35 -22.99 -51.64
C GLY A 30 -4.96 -22.03 -50.52
N SER A 31 -5.29 -20.74 -50.61
CA SER A 31 -4.83 -19.73 -49.64
C SER A 31 -5.77 -19.49 -48.46
N GLY A 32 -7.01 -20.01 -48.49
CA GLY A 32 -7.98 -19.84 -47.41
C GLY A 32 -7.66 -20.62 -46.13
N LEU A 33 -6.97 -21.76 -46.25
CA LEU A 33 -6.64 -22.62 -45.10
C LEU A 33 -5.55 -22.03 -44.20
N VAL A 34 -4.60 -21.28 -44.78
CA VAL A 34 -3.48 -20.70 -44.04
C VAL A 34 -3.95 -19.53 -43.16
N LEU A 35 -4.93 -18.76 -43.64
CA LEU A 35 -5.49 -17.64 -42.90
C LEU A 35 -6.35 -18.10 -41.72
N SER A 36 -7.09 -19.20 -41.85
CA SER A 36 -7.92 -19.72 -40.75
C SER A 36 -7.08 -20.33 -39.61
N ILE A 37 -5.94 -20.95 -39.91
CA ILE A 37 -5.03 -21.49 -38.89
C ILE A 37 -4.39 -20.35 -38.07
N ALA A 38 -3.96 -19.27 -38.72
CA ALA A 38 -3.29 -18.14 -38.07
C ALA A 38 -4.14 -17.41 -37.01
N ILE A 39 -5.47 -17.44 -37.14
CA ILE A 39 -6.40 -16.73 -36.22
C ILE A 39 -6.82 -17.64 -35.05
N SER A 40 -6.62 -18.95 -35.15
CA SER A 40 -7.03 -19.92 -34.10
C SER A 40 -6.15 -19.92 -32.84
N GLY A 41 -4.97 -19.26 -32.87
CA GLY A 41 -4.02 -19.24 -31.76
C GLY A 41 -4.48 -18.50 -30.50
N CYS A 42 -5.59 -17.76 -30.55
CA CYS A 42 -6.10 -17.01 -29.40
C CYS A 42 -7.16 -17.78 -28.57
N ALA A 43 -7.71 -18.88 -29.10
CA ALA A 43 -8.75 -19.67 -28.44
C ALA A 43 -8.22 -20.83 -27.57
N GLY A 44 -6.92 -21.15 -27.67
CA GLY A 44 -6.28 -22.28 -26.98
C GLY A 44 -5.56 -21.93 -25.67
N LYS A 45 -5.82 -20.76 -25.07
CA LYS A 45 -5.25 -20.43 -23.75
C LYS A 45 -5.94 -21.30 -22.70
N ALA A 46 -5.23 -22.33 -22.24
CA ALA A 46 -5.63 -23.17 -21.13
C ALA A 46 -6.07 -22.31 -19.94
N GLU A 47 -7.17 -22.71 -19.30
CA GLU A 47 -7.73 -22.01 -18.15
C GLU A 47 -6.62 -21.85 -17.08
N PRO A 48 -6.33 -20.62 -16.64
CA PRO A 48 -5.25 -20.40 -15.70
C PRO A 48 -5.55 -21.16 -14.40
N GLN A 49 -4.62 -22.02 -13.97
CA GLN A 49 -4.75 -22.72 -12.69
C GLN A 49 -4.76 -21.69 -11.56
N VAL A 50 -5.92 -21.49 -10.94
CA VAL A 50 -6.10 -20.54 -9.84
C VAL A 50 -5.48 -21.12 -8.59
N ALA A 51 -4.28 -20.65 -8.24
CA ALA A 51 -3.62 -21.00 -6.98
C ALA A 51 -4.12 -20.05 -5.88
N TYR A 52 -4.85 -20.60 -4.91
CA TYR A 52 -5.24 -19.86 -3.72
C TYR A 52 -4.07 -19.82 -2.73
N VAL A 53 -3.49 -18.63 -2.54
CA VAL A 53 -2.43 -18.40 -1.55
C VAL A 53 -3.07 -17.90 -0.26
N ARG A 54 -2.78 -18.57 0.85
CA ARG A 54 -3.10 -18.05 2.18
C ARG A 54 -2.10 -16.93 2.49
N VAL A 55 -2.62 -15.72 2.66
CA VAL A 55 -1.83 -14.57 3.11
C VAL A 55 -2.03 -14.40 4.60
N GLU A 56 -0.94 -14.43 5.35
CA GLU A 56 -0.98 -14.05 6.76
C GLU A 56 -1.14 -12.52 6.85
N VAL A 57 -2.26 -12.10 7.44
CA VAL A 57 -2.51 -10.69 7.71
C VAL A 57 -1.95 -10.38 9.10
N PRO A 58 -1.01 -9.42 9.22
CA PRO A 58 -0.50 -9.03 10.53
C PRO A 58 -1.65 -8.42 11.34
N VAL A 59 -1.95 -9.05 12.48
CA VAL A 59 -2.93 -8.55 13.44
C VAL A 59 -2.20 -7.73 14.51
N GLN A 60 -2.78 -6.60 14.89
CA GLN A 60 -2.22 -5.76 15.96
C GLN A 60 -2.39 -6.47 17.30
N VAL A 61 -1.29 -6.91 17.90
CA VAL A 61 -1.30 -7.53 19.24
C VAL A 61 -1.17 -6.42 20.29
N PRO A 62 -2.06 -6.37 21.30
CA PRO A 62 -1.95 -5.36 22.34
C PRO A 62 -0.72 -5.63 23.21
N CYS A 63 0.11 -4.60 23.42
CA CYS A 63 1.24 -4.72 24.35
C CYS A 63 0.75 -4.78 25.80
N ARG A 64 1.31 -5.72 26.58
CA ARG A 64 1.11 -5.83 28.03
C ARG A 64 2.34 -5.34 28.79
N ALA A 65 2.75 -4.09 28.54
CA ALA A 65 3.82 -3.46 29.31
C ALA A 65 3.34 -3.12 30.73
N PRO A 66 4.19 -3.26 31.75
CA PRO A 66 3.87 -2.81 33.10
C PRO A 66 3.72 -1.29 33.15
N GLU A 67 2.84 -0.81 34.02
CA GLU A 67 2.71 0.62 34.30
C GLU A 67 3.95 1.13 35.05
N VAL A 68 4.59 2.16 34.52
CA VAL A 68 5.77 2.79 35.15
C VAL A 68 5.28 3.90 36.07
N ALA A 69 5.46 3.73 37.38
CA ALA A 69 5.03 4.71 38.36
C ALA A 69 5.78 6.04 38.25
N VAL A 70 5.05 7.15 38.40
CA VAL A 70 5.65 8.49 38.42
C VAL A 70 6.48 8.65 39.70
N PRO A 71 7.76 9.04 39.61
CA PRO A 71 8.60 9.19 40.78
C PRO A 71 8.18 10.42 41.60
N PRO A 72 8.45 10.42 42.92
CA PRO A 72 8.31 11.62 43.73
C PRO A 72 9.36 12.65 43.32
N TRP A 73 8.94 13.65 42.54
CA TRP A 73 9.82 14.68 42.00
C TRP A 73 10.47 15.50 43.10
N ALA A 74 11.80 15.59 43.07
CA ALA A 74 12.56 16.30 44.10
C ALA A 74 12.19 17.79 44.20
N ALA A 75 11.74 18.44 43.12
CA ALA A 75 11.32 19.84 43.17
C ALA A 75 9.86 20.05 43.61
N ALA A 76 9.06 19.01 43.83
CA ALA A 76 7.63 19.16 44.16
C ALA A 76 7.38 19.94 45.46
N GLY A 77 8.31 19.89 46.41
CA GLY A 77 8.20 20.59 47.71
C GLY A 77 8.85 21.97 47.79
N LEU A 78 9.44 22.47 46.70
CA LEU A 78 10.17 23.75 46.71
C LEU A 78 9.25 24.94 46.94
N ARG A 79 9.64 25.82 47.85
CA ARG A 79 8.98 27.10 48.12
C ARG A 79 9.75 28.25 47.48
N LYS A 80 9.05 29.35 47.22
CA LYS A 80 9.67 30.58 46.69
C LYS A 80 10.72 31.15 47.66
N THR A 81 10.49 31.03 48.96
CA THR A 81 11.35 31.50 50.04
C THR A 81 12.60 30.65 50.27
N ASP A 82 12.69 29.47 49.66
CA ASP A 82 13.85 28.60 49.86
C ASP A 82 15.11 29.22 49.26
N SER A 83 16.25 28.94 49.89
CA SER A 83 17.56 29.41 49.44
C SER A 83 17.88 28.86 48.05
N LEU A 84 18.72 29.59 47.31
CA LEU A 84 19.15 29.17 45.98
C LEU A 84 19.83 27.79 46.00
N GLU A 85 20.63 27.52 47.03
CA GLU A 85 21.34 26.25 47.20
C GLU A 85 20.39 25.05 47.30
N VAL A 86 19.32 25.18 48.09
CA VAL A 86 18.27 24.15 48.22
C VAL A 86 17.59 23.92 46.87
N LYS A 87 17.29 25.00 46.14
CA LYS A 87 16.66 24.90 44.83
C LYS A 87 17.53 24.20 43.80
N VAL A 88 18.80 24.59 43.70
CA VAL A 88 19.75 23.98 42.76
C VAL A 88 19.96 22.50 43.08
N ARG A 89 20.11 22.15 44.37
CA ARG A 89 20.25 20.74 44.78
C ARG A 89 19.03 19.90 44.40
N ALA A 90 17.82 20.41 44.66
CA ALA A 90 16.59 19.71 44.30
C ALA A 90 16.45 19.53 42.78
N LEU A 91 16.73 20.58 41.99
CA LEU A 91 16.65 20.52 40.52
C LEU A 91 17.70 19.59 39.91
N LEU A 92 18.92 19.54 40.46
CA LEU A 92 19.95 18.58 40.01
C LEU A 92 19.58 17.13 40.36
N ALA A 93 18.93 16.90 41.50
CA ALA A 93 18.39 15.59 41.85
C ALA A 93 17.26 15.20 40.91
N GLU A 94 16.30 16.09 40.65
CA GLU A 94 15.18 15.85 39.74
C GLU A 94 15.65 15.57 38.30
N ARG A 95 16.67 16.28 37.82
CA ARG A 95 17.26 16.01 36.50
C ARG A 95 17.71 14.55 36.37
N ARG A 96 18.33 13.99 37.40
CA ARG A 96 18.72 12.56 37.41
C ARG A 96 17.51 11.64 37.50
N GLN A 97 16.47 12.01 38.27
CA GLN A 97 15.21 11.26 38.33
C GLN A 97 14.55 11.18 36.95
N ARG A 98 14.49 12.29 36.19
CA ARG A 98 13.90 12.31 34.84
C ARG A 98 14.65 11.40 33.88
N ILE A 99 15.99 11.45 33.88
CA ILE A 99 16.82 10.55 33.05
C ILE A 99 16.52 9.07 33.38
N GLY A 100 16.37 8.73 34.66
CA GLY A 100 16.01 7.38 35.09
C GLY A 100 14.60 6.97 34.64
N TYR A 101 13.63 7.85 34.83
CA TYR A 101 12.24 7.62 34.46
C TYR A 101 12.07 7.45 32.95
N GLU A 102 12.71 8.29 32.14
CA GLU A 102 12.72 8.15 30.68
C GLU A 102 13.29 6.81 30.23
N ARG A 103 14.38 6.34 30.87
CA ARG A 103 14.95 5.01 30.58
C ARG A 103 13.99 3.88 30.93
N GLN A 104 13.25 3.99 32.05
CA GLN A 104 12.24 3.00 32.43
C GLN A 104 11.08 2.98 31.42
N LEU A 105 10.61 4.14 30.97
CA LEU A 105 9.58 4.23 29.93
C LEU A 105 10.05 3.62 28.61
N VAL A 106 11.27 3.93 28.17
CA VAL A 106 11.86 3.33 26.97
C VAL A 106 11.98 1.81 27.10
N ALA A 107 12.38 1.30 28.28
CA ALA A 107 12.44 -0.13 28.55
C ALA A 107 11.06 -0.79 28.47
N ALA A 108 10.03 -0.15 29.03
CA ALA A 108 8.65 -0.64 28.97
C ALA A 108 8.13 -0.74 27.52
N ILE A 109 8.41 0.27 26.70
CA ILE A 109 8.04 0.28 25.27
C ILE A 109 8.84 -0.77 24.48
N ASN A 110 10.13 -0.92 24.77
CA ASN A 110 10.97 -1.91 24.09
C ASN A 110 10.52 -3.36 24.36
N GLY A 111 9.89 -3.63 25.51
CA GLY A 111 9.27 -4.93 25.77
C GLY A 111 8.06 -5.25 24.88
N CYS A 112 7.57 -4.30 24.09
CA CYS A 112 6.41 -4.44 23.21
C CYS A 112 6.75 -4.68 21.73
N ARG A 113 8.03 -4.58 21.35
CA ARG A 113 8.49 -4.76 19.97
C ARG A 113 8.74 -6.24 19.69
#